data_AF-A0A9W3FV07-F1
#
_entry.id   AF-A0A9W3FV07-F1
#
_cell.length_a   1.000
_cell.length_b   1.000
_cell.length_c   1.000
_cell.angle_alpha   90.00
_cell.angle_beta   90.00
_cell.angle_gamma   90.00
#
_symmetry.space_group_name_H-M   'P 1'
#
loop_
_entity.id
_entity.type
_entity.pdbx_description
1 polymer ?
#
loop_
_entity_poly.entity_id
_entity_poly.type
_entity_poly.pdbx_seq_one_letter_code
_entity_poly.pdbx_strand_id
1 'polypeptide(L)'
;AGAPRPGEEPIRASASRGRPAPQPEPEEALGLSQLPPELLLAVLSLLPPRTLLGRCRQVCRRWRALVDAPGLWLKILARDHRALWPVVRSCLPRADAASACLLGRFCARGPIGRNLFQNPKG
;
A
#
# COMPACT_ATOMS: atom_id res chain seq x y z
N ALA A 1 -64.92 45.97 34.02
CA ALA A 1 -65.01 44.59 34.52
C ALA A 1 -65.20 43.68 33.32
N GLY A 2 -64.36 42.70 32.99
CA GLY A 2 -63.08 42.28 33.54
C GLY A 2 -62.28 41.58 32.41
N ALA A 3 -60.96 41.60 32.51
CA ALA A 3 -60.12 40.64 31.80
C ALA A 3 -59.99 39.38 32.68
N PRO A 4 -60.08 38.17 32.11
CA PRO A 4 -58.93 37.25 32.07
C PRO A 4 -58.94 36.38 30.79
N ARG A 5 -57.92 35.68 30.29
CA ARG A 5 -56.47 35.50 30.50
C ARG A 5 -55.91 34.95 29.17
N PRO A 6 -54.63 35.16 28.83
CA PRO A 6 -53.99 34.47 27.73
C PRO A 6 -53.55 33.09 28.22
N GLY A 7 -53.90 32.05 27.49
CA GLY A 7 -53.46 30.71 27.85
C GLY A 7 -54.05 29.68 26.92
N GLU A 8 -53.23 29.24 25.97
CA GLU A 8 -53.16 27.85 25.49
C GLU A 8 -52.12 27.82 24.36
N GLU A 9 -50.86 27.57 24.73
CA GLU A 9 -49.84 27.13 23.80
C GLU A 9 -50.25 25.78 23.18
N PRO A 10 -50.11 25.58 21.87
CA PRO A 10 -50.04 24.23 21.33
C PRO A 10 -48.65 23.67 21.64
N ILE A 11 -48.57 22.87 22.72
CA ILE A 11 -47.49 21.92 22.98
C ILE A 11 -47.40 20.97 21.78
N ARG A 12 -46.52 21.27 20.83
CA ARG A 12 -46.09 20.29 19.83
C ARG A 12 -44.92 19.50 20.39
N ALA A 13 -45.29 18.31 20.85
CA ALA A 13 -44.48 17.14 21.13
C ALA A 13 -43.06 17.23 20.55
N SER A 14 -42.09 17.36 21.46
CA SER A 14 -40.69 17.01 21.21
C SER A 14 -40.64 15.56 20.74
N ALA A 15 -40.51 15.37 19.43
CA ALA A 15 -40.14 14.08 18.87
C ALA A 15 -38.75 13.75 19.42
N SER A 16 -38.73 12.84 20.40
CA SER A 16 -37.53 12.21 20.92
C SER A 16 -36.92 11.43 19.77
N ARG A 17 -35.99 12.07 19.03
CA ARG A 17 -35.10 11.34 18.13
C ARG A 17 -34.34 10.37 19.02
N GLY A 18 -34.76 9.11 18.96
CA GLY A 18 -34.11 8.01 19.64
C GLY A 18 -32.61 8.13 19.44
N ARG A 19 -31.88 8.16 20.55
CA ARG A 19 -30.42 8.12 20.53
C ARG A 19 -30.03 6.85 19.76
N PRO A 20 -29.25 6.93 18.68
CA PRO A 20 -28.73 5.73 18.04
C PRO A 20 -27.96 4.96 19.11
N ALA A 21 -28.24 3.67 19.24
CA ALA A 21 -27.46 2.79 20.10
C ALA A 21 -25.96 2.96 19.78
N PRO A 22 -25.06 2.91 20.77
CA PRO A 22 -23.62 2.97 20.51
C PRO A 22 -23.28 1.84 19.55
N GLN A 23 -23.00 2.20 18.29
CA GLN A 23 -22.46 1.23 17.37
C GLN A 23 -21.07 0.86 17.88
N PRO A 24 -20.68 -0.43 17.86
CA PRO A 24 -19.32 -0.81 18.21
C PRO A 24 -18.39 -0.02 17.29
N GLU A 25 -17.60 0.88 17.89
CA GLU A 25 -16.53 1.59 17.20
C GLU A 25 -15.75 0.53 16.40
N PRO A 26 -15.58 0.68 15.08
CA PRO A 26 -14.83 -0.28 14.31
C PRO A 26 -13.45 -0.34 14.93
N GLU A 27 -13.10 -1.49 15.50
CA GLU A 27 -11.78 -1.79 16.04
C GLU A 27 -10.79 -1.33 14.97
N GLU A 28 -10.11 -0.20 15.22
CA GLU A 28 -9.37 0.54 14.21
C GLU A 28 -8.23 -0.35 13.74
N ALA A 29 -8.50 -1.14 12.69
CA ALA A 29 -7.51 -1.97 12.06
C ALA A 29 -6.37 -1.03 11.66
N LEU A 30 -5.24 -1.14 12.35
CA LEU A 30 -4.06 -0.30 12.14
C LEU A 30 -3.73 -0.30 10.64
N GLY A 31 -4.12 0.77 9.97
CA GLY A 31 -4.00 0.86 8.52
C GLY A 31 -2.53 0.72 8.12
N LEU A 32 -2.26 0.10 6.96
CA LEU A 32 -0.90 -0.03 6.42
C LEU A 32 -0.18 1.32 6.28
N SER A 33 -0.93 2.43 6.26
CA SER A 33 -0.44 3.81 6.30
C SER A 33 0.22 4.20 7.62
N GLN A 34 -0.09 3.54 8.73
CA GLN A 34 0.45 3.80 10.06
C GLN A 34 1.72 3.00 10.36
N LEU A 35 2.00 1.93 9.59
CA LEU A 35 3.22 1.15 9.76
C LEU A 35 4.46 2.03 9.60
N PRO A 36 5.56 1.76 10.32
CA PRO A 36 6.89 2.27 10.01
C PRO A 36 7.29 1.98 8.54
N PRO A 37 8.12 2.85 7.90
CA PRO A 37 8.56 2.67 6.51
C PRO A 37 9.20 1.30 6.25
N GLU A 38 9.98 0.79 7.20
CA GLU A 38 10.75 -0.45 7.10
C GLU A 38 9.83 -1.67 7.07
N LEU A 39 8.77 -1.65 7.89
CA LEU A 39 7.77 -2.72 7.93
C LEU A 39 6.88 -2.69 6.68
N LEU A 40 6.47 -1.50 6.24
CA LEU A 40 5.74 -1.36 4.99
C LEU A 40 6.58 -1.85 3.80
N LEU A 41 7.88 -1.52 3.77
CA LEU A 41 8.80 -2.01 2.75
C LEU A 41 8.94 -3.53 2.79
N ALA A 42 9.01 -4.13 3.98
CA ALA A 42 9.03 -5.59 4.14
C ALA A 42 7.77 -6.23 3.54
N VAL A 43 6.58 -5.69 3.83
CA VAL A 43 5.32 -6.15 3.24
C VAL A 43 5.33 -6.00 1.72
N LEU A 44 5.75 -4.84 1.19
CA LEU A 44 5.84 -4.61 -0.25
C LEU A 44 6.81 -5.58 -0.93
N SER A 45 7.92 -5.96 -0.28
CA SER A 45 8.89 -6.91 -0.84
C SER A 45 8.31 -8.31 -1.06
N LEU A 46 7.17 -8.63 -0.43
CA LEU A 46 6.45 -9.89 -0.64
C LEU A 46 5.63 -9.90 -1.93
N LEU A 47 5.34 -8.74 -2.52
CA LEU A 47 4.49 -8.63 -3.69
C LEU A 47 5.26 -8.88 -4.99
N PRO A 48 4.58 -9.38 -6.05
CA PRO A 48 5.20 -9.52 -7.37
C PRO A 48 5.73 -8.17 -7.89
N PRO A 49 6.94 -8.13 -8.48
CA PRO A 49 7.53 -6.90 -9.05
C PRO A 49 6.62 -6.13 -10.02
N ARG A 50 5.81 -6.84 -10.82
CA ARG A 50 4.85 -6.24 -11.74
C ARG A 50 3.73 -5.49 -11.02
N THR A 51 3.25 -6.05 -9.91
CA THR A 51 2.24 -5.41 -9.05
C THR A 51 2.81 -4.17 -8.38
N LEU A 52 4.07 -4.23 -7.94
CA LEU A 52 4.76 -3.09 -7.33
C LEU A 52 4.85 -1.91 -8.30
N LEU A 53 5.37 -2.13 -9.50
CA LEU A 53 5.53 -1.10 -10.52
C LEU A 53 4.19 -0.58 -11.06
N GLY A 54 3.23 -1.47 -11.27
CA GLY A 54 1.96 -1.15 -11.92
C GLY A 54 0.90 -0.58 -10.99
N ARG A 55 0.77 -1.10 -9.77
CA ARG A 55 -0.35 -0.78 -8.86
C ARG A 55 0.11 -0.09 -7.59
N CYS A 56 1.12 -0.64 -6.90
CA CYS A 56 1.52 -0.13 -5.58
C CYS A 56 2.04 1.32 -5.64
N ARG A 57 2.72 1.72 -6.73
CA ARG A 57 3.14 3.12 -6.95
C ARG A 57 1.98 4.11 -7.02
N GLN A 58 0.78 3.65 -7.36
CA GLN A 58 -0.40 4.50 -7.55
C GLN A 58 -1.23 4.66 -6.27
N VAL A 59 -0.96 3.85 -5.24
CA VAL A 59 -1.76 3.84 -3.99
C VAL A 59 -1.62 5.16 -3.25
N CYS A 60 -0.39 5.60 -2.97
CA CYS A 60 -0.12 6.90 -2.38
C CYS A 60 1.34 7.32 -2.58
N ARG A 61 1.67 8.58 -2.26
CA ARG A 61 3.03 9.14 -2.38
C ARG A 61 4.06 8.34 -1.55
N ARG A 62 3.66 7.88 -0.36
CA ARG A 62 4.52 7.10 0.54
C ARG A 62 4.89 5.75 -0.05
N TRP A 63 3.91 5.03 -0.62
CA TRP A 63 4.16 3.77 -1.30
C TRP A 63 5.03 3.96 -2.53
N ARG A 64 4.77 5.01 -3.32
CA ARG A 64 5.61 5.36 -4.47
C ARG A 64 7.07 5.59 -4.07
N ALA A 65 7.33 6.34 -2.99
CA ALA A 65 8.68 6.58 -2.51
C ALA A 65 9.42 5.28 -2.12
N LEU A 66 8.72 4.34 -1.49
CA LEU A 66 9.29 3.03 -1.13
C LEU A 66 9.53 2.14 -2.36
N VAL A 67 8.62 2.17 -3.35
CA VAL A 67 8.79 1.41 -4.59
C VAL A 67 9.90 1.98 -5.48
N ASP A 68 10.09 3.30 -5.43
CA ASP A 68 11.16 3.98 -6.15
C ASP A 68 12.50 3.92 -5.38
N ALA A 69 12.52 3.34 -4.17
CA ALA A 69 13.74 3.12 -3.40
C ALA A 69 14.47 1.84 -3.85
N PRO A 70 15.79 1.90 -4.06
CA PRO A 70 16.56 0.72 -4.49
C PRO A 70 16.57 -0.39 -3.44
N GLY A 71 16.43 -0.06 -2.15
CA GLY A 71 16.39 -1.01 -1.05
C GLY A 71 15.27 -2.05 -1.16
N LEU A 72 14.11 -1.69 -1.73
CA LEU A 72 13.02 -2.63 -1.98
C LEU A 72 13.45 -3.72 -2.97
N TRP A 73 14.02 -3.31 -4.09
CA TRP A 73 14.40 -4.22 -5.16
C TRP A 73 15.58 -5.10 -4.79
N LEU A 74 16.54 -4.56 -4.03
CA LEU A 74 17.64 -5.33 -3.46
C LEU A 74 17.14 -6.44 -2.53
N LYS A 75 16.12 -6.17 -1.69
CA LYS A 75 15.49 -7.20 -0.85
C LYS A 75 14.82 -8.30 -1.69
N ILE A 76 14.10 -7.94 -2.75
CA ILE A 76 13.48 -8.91 -3.66
C ILE A 76 14.55 -9.77 -4.34
N LEU A 77 15.60 -9.15 -4.87
CA LEU A 77 16.71 -9.86 -5.52
C LEU A 77 17.45 -10.80 -4.57
N ALA A 78 17.76 -10.36 -3.35
CA ALA A 78 18.42 -11.19 -2.36
C ALA A 78 17.60 -12.43 -1.99
N ARG A 79 16.26 -12.29 -1.97
CA ARG A 79 15.32 -13.39 -1.68
C ARG A 79 15.17 -14.35 -2.87
N ASP A 80 14.83 -13.82 -4.05
CA ASP A 80 14.39 -14.62 -5.19
C ASP A 80 15.54 -15.06 -6.11
N HIS A 81 16.66 -14.34 -6.06
CA HIS A 81 17.78 -14.49 -6.98
C HIS A 81 19.13 -14.49 -6.25
N ARG A 82 19.23 -15.29 -5.19
CA ARG A 82 20.42 -15.37 -4.32
C ARG A 82 21.72 -15.63 -5.09
N ALA A 83 21.67 -16.40 -6.18
CA ALA A 83 22.83 -16.67 -7.04
C ALA A 83 23.34 -15.42 -7.78
N LEU A 84 22.48 -14.44 -8.04
CA LEU A 84 22.85 -13.18 -8.71
C LEU A 84 23.35 -12.12 -7.73
N TRP A 85 23.20 -12.34 -6.42
CA TRP A 85 23.56 -11.36 -5.40
C TRP A 85 25.04 -10.90 -5.43
N PRO A 86 26.03 -11.79 -5.65
CA PRO A 86 27.43 -11.37 -5.74
C PRO A 86 27.67 -10.39 -6.90
N VAL A 87 27.03 -10.62 -8.04
CA VAL A 87 27.12 -9.77 -9.25
C VAL A 87 26.44 -8.43 -9.00
N VAL A 88 25.23 -8.45 -8.44
CA VAL A 88 24.49 -7.24 -8.08
C VAL A 88 25.33 -6.39 -7.13
N ARG A 89 25.94 -6.99 -6.09
CA ARG A 89 26.78 -6.25 -5.12
C ARG A 89 28.02 -5.62 -5.73
N SER A 90 28.59 -6.23 -6.76
CA SER A 90 29.84 -5.77 -7.40
C SER A 90 29.60 -4.81 -8.58
N CYS A 91 28.44 -4.91 -9.25
CA CYS A 91 28.13 -4.13 -10.44
C CYS A 91 27.12 -3.00 -10.24
N LEU A 92 26.34 -2.99 -9.14
CA LEU A 92 25.40 -1.88 -8.94
C LEU A 92 26.14 -0.61 -8.52
N PRO A 93 25.94 0.53 -9.22
CA PRO A 93 26.38 1.81 -8.71
C PRO A 93 25.71 2.11 -7.36
N ARG A 94 26.32 3.02 -6.60
CA ARG A 94 25.80 3.45 -5.29
C ARG A 94 24.32 3.81 -5.43
N ALA A 95 23.50 3.11 -4.65
CA ALA A 95 22.07 2.96 -4.87
C ALA A 95 21.33 4.32 -4.97
N ASP A 96 20.96 4.72 -6.19
CA ASP A 96 20.18 5.92 -6.50
C ASP A 96 18.80 5.57 -7.08
N ALA A 97 17.96 6.57 -7.36
CA ALA A 97 16.61 6.35 -7.89
C ALA A 97 16.61 5.72 -9.30
N ALA A 98 17.64 5.98 -10.12
CA ALA A 98 17.77 5.38 -11.45
C ALA A 98 18.01 3.87 -11.35
N SER A 99 18.85 3.45 -10.40
CA SER A 99 19.14 2.04 -10.10
C SER A 99 17.89 1.29 -9.65
N ALA A 100 17.02 1.92 -8.85
CA ALA A 100 15.75 1.32 -8.42
C ALA A 100 14.84 0.98 -9.62
N CYS A 101 14.76 1.89 -10.61
CA CYS A 101 13.95 1.68 -11.81
C CYS A 101 14.49 0.52 -12.68
N LEU A 102 15.82 0.40 -12.79
CA LEU A 102 16.48 -0.70 -13.50
C LEU A 102 16.27 -2.05 -12.79
N LEU A 103 16.52 -2.10 -11.49
CA LEU A 103 16.31 -3.30 -10.68
C LEU A 103 14.84 -3.76 -10.71
N GLY A 104 13.90 -2.82 -10.62
CA GLY A 104 12.47 -3.13 -10.69
C GLY A 104 12.08 -3.79 -12.02
N ARG A 105 12.58 -3.27 -13.15
CA ARG A 105 12.35 -3.88 -14.46
C ARG A 105 13.00 -5.26 -14.57
N PHE A 106 14.19 -5.43 -14.03
CA PHE A 106 14.88 -6.72 -14.00
C PHE A 106 14.04 -7.76 -13.25
N CYS A 107 13.64 -7.48 -12.01
CA CYS A 107 12.81 -8.37 -11.22
C CYS A 107 11.44 -8.65 -11.88
N ALA A 108 10.85 -7.67 -12.58
CA ALA A 108 9.57 -7.84 -13.29
C ALA A 108 9.65 -8.75 -14.52
N ARG A 109 10.79 -8.75 -15.22
CA ARG A 109 11.02 -9.64 -16.37
C ARG A 109 11.31 -11.08 -15.94
N GLY A 110 11.67 -11.28 -14.67
CA GLY A 110 12.14 -12.55 -14.15
C GLY A 110 13.60 -12.79 -14.55
N PRO A 111 14.35 -13.59 -13.78
CA PRO A 111 15.75 -13.83 -14.04
C PRO A 111 15.90 -14.61 -15.36
N ILE A 112 16.98 -14.31 -16.07
CA ILE A 112 17.44 -15.00 -17.26
C ILE A 112 17.50 -16.50 -16.95
N GLY A 113 16.85 -17.34 -17.76
CA GLY A 113 16.78 -18.79 -17.51
C GLY A 113 15.51 -19.48 -17.98
N ARG A 114 14.49 -18.73 -18.43
CA ARG A 114 13.40 -19.32 -19.20
C ARG A 114 13.81 -19.46 -20.66
N ASN A 115 13.48 -20.60 -21.24
CA ASN A 115 13.72 -20.84 -22.65
C ASN A 115 12.94 -19.80 -23.46
N LEU A 116 13.66 -18.97 -24.21
CA LEU A 116 13.07 -17.91 -25.05
C LEU A 116 12.74 -18.41 -26.46
N PHE A 117 13.17 -19.63 -26.79
CA PHE A 117 12.76 -20.28 -28.02
C PHE A 117 11.34 -20.82 -27.84
N GLN A 118 10.45 -20.44 -28.75
CA GLN A 118 9.13 -21.06 -28.81
C GLN A 118 9.28 -22.48 -29.33
N ASN A 119 8.64 -23.42 -28.64
CA ASN A 119 8.61 -24.85 -28.99
C ASN A 119 10.00 -25.51 -29.13
N PRO A 120 10.74 -25.73 -28.02
CA PRO A 120 12.04 -26.38 -28.09
C PRO A 120 11.99 -27.86 -28.48
N LYS A 121 10.79 -28.46 -28.62
CA LYS A 121 10.62 -29.91 -28.79
C LYS A 121 9.83 -30.33 -30.04
N GLY A 122 9.21 -29.41 -30.78
CA GLY A 122 8.42 -29.74 -31.98
C GLY A 122 7.02 -30.20 -31.62
#